data_AF-A0A182S009-F1
#
_entry.id   AF-A0A182S009-F1
#
_cell.length_a   1.000
_cell.length_b   1.000
_cell.length_c   1.000
_cell.angle_alpha   90.00
_cell.angle_beta   90.00
_cell.angle_gamma   90.00
#
_symmetry.space_group_name_H-M   'P 1'
#
loop_
_entity.id
_entity.type
_entity.pdbx_description
1 polymer ?
#
loop_
_entity_poly.entity_id
_entity_poly.type
_entity_poly.pdbx_seq_one_letter_code
_entity_poly.pdbx_strand_id
1 'polypeptide(L)'
;MKLNWDVTIHKFAHIFWQHKNRDLTLNQKAILCNTFITSKLWFVGSIISYTFIENTGNPPYLLNVPSTYPCIKQIANEIAYIPLSYKQESSAKKIYRIAHEQLPLPTIVIKEPNLKWSGIWRNINNNTLSSSESSTYYALVSNKIPYKEKLHEWKIVNNPRCDLCGKIETLRHKIKECHRIEPLYIMMMKIMNENNLHCPSLDELLRPTLQGVNKLKRIGTMKIFIRYIELVTSQSASLHMSLDTLRLHLV
;
A
#
# COMPACT_ATOMS: atom_id res chain seq x y z
N MET A 1 35.40 23.35 12.11
CA MET A 1 34.91 24.25 11.04
C MET A 1 33.43 23.93 10.83
N LYS A 2 32.52 24.86 11.13
CA LYS A 2 31.06 24.63 10.97
C LYS A 2 30.72 24.87 9.50
N LEU A 3 30.32 23.84 8.77
CA LEU A 3 30.09 23.97 7.33
C LEU A 3 28.75 24.65 7.08
N ASN A 4 28.66 25.49 6.05
CA ASN A 4 27.40 26.12 5.63
C ASN A 4 26.28 25.09 5.36
N TRP A 5 26.67 23.85 5.05
CA TRP A 5 25.75 22.73 4.86
C TRP A 5 25.03 22.31 6.15
N ASP A 6 25.68 22.37 7.32
CA ASP A 6 25.04 21.99 8.59
C ASP A 6 23.89 22.94 8.93
N VAL A 7 24.12 24.24 8.75
CA VAL A 7 23.08 25.29 8.92
C VAL A 7 21.93 25.06 7.94
N THR A 8 22.27 24.59 6.74
CA THR A 8 21.33 24.38 5.65
C THR A 8 20.47 23.11 5.83
N ILE A 9 21.08 22.00 6.29
CA ILE A 9 20.36 20.79 6.70
C ILE A 9 19.49 21.08 7.92
N HIS A 10 20.00 21.84 8.90
CA HIS A 10 19.25 22.15 10.10
C HIS A 10 18.02 23.02 9.78
N LYS A 11 18.14 23.99 8.86
CA LYS A 11 16.99 24.76 8.35
C LYS A 11 16.00 23.87 7.62
N PHE A 12 16.48 22.93 6.81
CA PHE A 12 15.63 21.97 6.11
C PHE A 12 14.86 21.06 7.07
N ALA A 13 15.55 20.42 8.00
CA ALA A 13 14.95 19.56 9.02
C ALA A 13 13.93 20.35 9.87
N HIS A 14 14.23 21.60 10.18
CA HIS A 14 13.33 22.49 10.89
C HIS A 14 12.05 22.79 10.10
N ILE A 15 12.15 23.16 8.82
CA ILE A 15 10.99 23.39 7.95
C ILE A 15 10.16 22.10 7.83
N PHE A 16 10.81 20.96 7.58
CA PHE A 16 10.11 19.68 7.48
C PHE A 16 9.37 19.33 8.77
N TRP A 17 10.00 19.59 9.92
CA TRP A 17 9.39 19.41 11.23
C TRP A 17 8.20 20.36 11.46
N GLN A 18 8.29 21.64 11.06
CA GLN A 18 7.18 22.59 11.12
C GLN A 18 5.97 22.15 10.27
N HIS A 19 6.22 21.43 9.18
CA HIS A 19 5.18 20.91 8.29
C HIS A 19 4.72 19.50 8.65
N LYS A 20 5.43 18.78 9.53
CA LYS A 20 5.10 17.41 9.97
C LYS A 20 3.74 17.33 10.69
N ASN A 21 3.41 18.37 11.45
CA ASN A 21 2.15 18.43 12.22
C ASN A 21 0.99 19.02 11.41
N ARG A 22 1.19 19.33 10.13
CA ARG A 22 0.12 19.84 9.26
C ARG A 22 -0.48 18.69 8.48
N ASP A 23 -1.80 18.61 8.46
CA ASP A 23 -2.54 17.71 7.57
C ASP A 23 -2.47 18.21 6.12
N LEU A 24 -1.32 17.99 5.49
CA LEU A 24 -1.09 18.34 4.10
C LEU A 24 -1.69 17.28 3.19
N THR A 25 -2.45 17.74 2.19
CA THR A 25 -2.89 16.90 1.07
C THR A 25 -1.67 16.39 0.27
N LEU A 26 -1.85 15.31 -0.48
CA LEU A 26 -0.78 14.73 -1.31
C LEU A 26 -0.18 15.75 -2.28
N ASN A 27 -1.00 16.63 -2.85
CA ASN A 27 -0.56 17.67 -3.77
C ASN A 27 0.29 18.74 -3.07
N GLN A 28 -0.08 19.14 -1.85
CA GLN A 28 0.71 20.06 -1.04
C GLN A 28 2.03 19.45 -0.58
N LYS A 29 2.04 18.15 -0.25
CA LYS A 29 3.28 17.40 0.04
C LYS A 29 4.20 17.35 -1.19
N ALA A 30 3.64 17.12 -2.38
CA ALA A 30 4.39 17.14 -3.64
C ALA A 30 4.97 18.52 -3.95
N ILE A 31 4.23 19.61 -3.75
CA ILE A 31 4.73 20.99 -3.91
C ILE A 31 5.86 21.26 -2.91
N LEU A 32 5.69 20.86 -1.65
CA LEU A 32 6.69 21.07 -0.61
C LEU A 32 7.99 20.30 -0.91
N CYS A 33 7.89 19.04 -1.37
CA CYS A 33 9.03 18.29 -1.87
C CYS A 33 9.65 18.97 -3.10
N ASN A 34 8.86 19.42 -4.07
CA ASN A 34 9.38 20.03 -5.29
C ASN A 34 10.11 21.35 -5.05
N THR A 35 9.63 22.18 -4.14
CA THR A 35 10.25 23.47 -3.83
C THR A 35 11.53 23.30 -2.99
N PHE A 36 11.54 22.39 -2.01
CA PHE A 36 12.64 22.31 -1.03
C PHE A 36 13.59 21.12 -1.22
N ILE A 37 13.11 20.00 -1.78
CA ILE A 37 13.93 18.80 -2.04
C ILE A 37 14.51 18.85 -3.45
N THR A 38 13.68 19.17 -4.46
CA THR A 38 14.12 19.11 -5.86
C THR A 38 15.13 20.19 -6.22
N SER A 39 15.03 21.40 -5.65
CA SER A 39 16.05 22.44 -5.78
C SER A 39 17.42 22.02 -5.21
N LYS A 40 17.43 21.17 -4.18
CA LYS A 40 18.66 20.65 -3.57
C LYS A 40 19.19 19.39 -4.23
N LEU A 41 18.32 18.52 -4.72
CA LEU A 41 18.71 17.43 -5.62
C LEU A 41 19.32 18.00 -6.90
N TRP A 42 18.79 19.12 -7.40
CA TRP A 42 19.36 19.84 -8.54
C TRP A 42 20.72 20.44 -8.20
N PHE A 43 20.87 21.10 -7.05
CA PHE A 43 22.16 21.63 -6.60
C PHE A 43 23.20 20.51 -6.36
N VAL A 44 22.81 19.42 -5.70
CA VAL A 44 23.65 18.24 -5.52
C VAL A 44 24.00 17.61 -6.87
N GLY A 45 23.06 17.51 -7.80
CA GLY A 45 23.32 17.09 -9.19
C GLY A 45 24.23 18.05 -9.96
N SER A 46 24.23 19.35 -9.63
CA SER A 46 25.12 20.34 -10.24
C SER A 46 26.55 20.31 -9.67
N ILE A 47 26.72 19.86 -8.43
CA ILE A 47 28.04 19.71 -7.77
C ILE A 47 28.65 18.33 -8.01
N ILE A 48 27.80 17.29 -8.09
CA ILE A 48 28.21 15.97 -8.52
C ILE A 48 28.49 16.06 -10.02
N SER A 49 29.74 16.34 -10.38
CA SER A 49 30.21 16.27 -11.76
C SER A 49 29.74 14.97 -12.41
N TYR A 50 29.33 15.03 -13.68
CA TYR A 50 28.99 13.86 -14.50
C TYR A 50 30.09 12.77 -14.41
N THR A 51 31.36 13.18 -14.30
CA THR A 51 32.50 12.27 -14.10
C THR A 51 32.47 11.50 -12.78
N PHE A 52 31.83 12.02 -11.74
CA PHE A 52 31.67 11.31 -10.46
C PHE A 52 30.71 10.12 -10.60
N ILE A 53 29.62 10.30 -11.35
CA ILE A 53 28.59 9.27 -11.59
C ILE A 53 29.10 8.17 -12.53
N GLU A 54 29.91 8.53 -13.52
CA GLU A 54 30.54 7.56 -14.43
C GLU A 54 31.60 6.71 -13.72
N ASN A 55 32.33 7.30 -12.76
CA ASN A 55 33.40 6.61 -12.03
C ASN A 55 32.92 5.88 -10.76
N THR A 56 31.67 6.06 -10.33
CA THR A 56 31.05 5.18 -9.31
C THR A 56 30.75 3.82 -9.93
N GLY A 57 31.76 2.94 -9.94
CA GLY A 57 31.60 1.52 -10.22
C GLY A 57 30.69 0.83 -9.18
N ASN A 58 30.35 -0.43 -9.42
CA ASN A 58 29.64 -1.28 -8.46
C ASN A 58 30.58 -2.42 -8.01
N PRO A 59 31.08 -2.41 -6.76
CA PRO A 59 30.77 -1.47 -5.67
C PRO A 59 31.45 -0.10 -5.82
N PRO A 60 30.89 0.96 -5.21
CA PRO A 60 31.45 2.31 -5.32
C PRO A 60 32.75 2.46 -4.54
N TYR A 61 33.75 3.09 -5.16
CA TYR A 61 35.01 3.41 -4.48
C TYR A 61 34.88 4.70 -3.63
N LEU A 62 34.38 4.55 -2.41
CA LEU A 62 34.05 5.65 -1.50
C LEU A 62 35.28 6.37 -0.88
N LEU A 63 36.49 5.82 -1.06
CA LEU A 63 37.73 6.40 -0.52
C LEU A 63 38.10 7.72 -1.19
N ASN A 64 37.69 7.92 -2.45
CA ASN A 64 37.91 9.17 -3.19
C ASN A 64 36.91 10.27 -2.84
N VAL A 65 35.87 9.94 -2.06
CA VAL A 65 34.89 10.93 -1.59
C VAL A 65 35.40 11.52 -0.27
N PRO A 66 35.63 12.84 -0.18
CA PRO A 66 36.09 13.46 1.06
C PRO A 66 35.14 13.13 2.22
N SER A 67 35.71 12.81 3.38
CA SER A 67 34.94 12.52 4.61
C SER A 67 34.12 13.71 5.09
N THR A 68 34.45 14.92 4.64
CA THR A 68 33.69 16.16 4.89
C THR A 68 32.30 16.16 4.26
N TYR A 69 32.00 15.26 3.32
CA TYR A 69 30.71 15.18 2.63
C TYR A 69 30.04 13.80 2.77
N PRO A 70 29.52 13.45 3.96
CA PRO A 70 28.90 12.14 4.21
C PRO A 70 27.66 11.89 3.32
N CYS A 71 26.92 12.94 2.97
CA CYS A 71 25.78 12.85 2.05
C CYS A 71 26.20 12.42 0.64
N ILE A 72 27.36 12.87 0.15
CA ILE A 72 27.87 12.48 -1.18
C ILE A 72 28.28 11.00 -1.16
N LYS A 73 28.88 10.51 -0.06
CA LYS A 73 29.17 9.07 0.10
C LYS A 73 27.91 8.22 0.03
N GLN A 74 26.83 8.66 0.69
CA GLN A 74 25.55 7.95 0.65
C GLN A 74 24.96 7.94 -0.76
N ILE A 75 24.98 9.08 -1.45
CA ILE A 75 24.47 9.18 -2.83
C ILE A 75 25.32 8.34 -3.80
N ALA A 76 26.65 8.39 -3.68
CA ALA A 76 27.56 7.55 -4.46
C ALA A 76 27.27 6.05 -4.23
N ASN A 77 26.95 5.70 -2.98
CA ASN A 77 26.58 4.35 -2.61
C ASN A 77 25.32 3.90 -3.35
N GLU A 78 24.25 4.69 -3.32
CA GLU A 78 22.98 4.36 -3.97
C GLU A 78 23.07 4.38 -5.51
N ILE A 79 23.74 5.37 -6.10
CA ILE A 79 23.85 5.54 -7.56
C ILE A 79 24.64 4.40 -8.22
N ALA A 80 25.62 3.82 -7.52
CA ALA A 80 26.40 2.69 -8.01
C ALA A 80 25.53 1.45 -8.33
N TYR A 81 24.41 1.28 -7.63
CA TYR A 81 23.50 0.16 -7.81
C TYR A 81 22.36 0.45 -8.78
N ILE A 82 22.27 1.67 -9.34
CA ILE A 82 21.29 1.97 -10.38
C ILE A 82 21.66 1.20 -11.66
N PRO A 83 20.76 0.35 -12.21
CA PRO A 83 21.03 -0.39 -13.44
C PRO A 83 21.47 0.51 -14.59
N LEU A 84 22.44 0.06 -15.39
CA LEU A 84 22.93 0.81 -16.56
C LEU A 84 21.81 1.14 -17.56
N SER A 85 20.80 0.27 -17.67
CA SER A 85 19.61 0.49 -18.49
C SER A 85 18.82 1.75 -18.09
N TYR A 86 18.92 2.19 -16.82
CA TYR A 86 18.25 3.41 -16.37
C TYR A 86 19.11 4.65 -16.68
N LYS A 87 20.44 4.51 -16.66
CA LYS A 87 21.38 5.61 -16.95
C LYS A 87 21.33 6.04 -18.43
N GLN A 88 20.99 5.12 -19.32
CA GLN A 88 20.86 5.38 -20.76
C GLN A 88 19.54 6.07 -21.14
N GLU A 89 18.56 6.14 -20.23
CA GLU A 89 17.23 6.68 -20.53
C GLU A 89 17.06 8.09 -19.96
N SER A 90 16.78 9.05 -20.84
CA SER A 90 16.59 10.46 -20.46
C SER A 90 15.20 10.77 -19.87
N SER A 91 14.26 9.83 -19.95
CA SER A 91 12.87 10.04 -19.52
C SER A 91 12.54 9.24 -18.27
N ALA A 92 12.15 9.94 -17.21
CA ALA A 92 11.62 9.33 -15.98
C ALA A 92 10.48 8.35 -16.25
N LYS A 93 9.65 8.60 -17.27
CA LYS A 93 8.55 7.69 -17.68
C LYS A 93 9.08 6.36 -18.21
N LYS A 94 10.17 6.38 -18.97
CA LYS A 94 10.80 5.15 -19.50
C LYS A 94 11.53 4.40 -18.40
N ILE A 95 12.26 5.10 -17.52
CA ILE A 95 12.87 4.50 -16.33
C ILE A 95 11.81 3.80 -15.48
N TYR A 96 10.68 4.48 -15.22
CA TYR A 96 9.55 3.89 -14.50
C TYR A 96 9.04 2.62 -15.17
N ARG A 97 8.87 2.64 -16.50
CA ARG A 97 8.42 1.48 -17.26
C ARG A 97 9.39 0.30 -17.13
N ILE A 98 10.69 0.53 -17.33
CA ILE A 98 11.72 -0.53 -17.21
C ILE A 98 11.74 -1.09 -15.79
N ALA A 99 11.73 -0.21 -14.78
CA ALA A 99 11.68 -0.63 -13.39
C ALA A 99 10.43 -1.48 -13.09
N HIS A 100 9.27 -1.04 -13.60
CA HIS A 100 8.01 -1.75 -13.42
C HIS A 100 7.98 -3.10 -14.16
N GLU A 101 8.59 -3.21 -15.33
CA GLU A 101 8.72 -4.46 -16.10
C GLU A 101 9.67 -5.47 -15.41
N GLN A 102 10.64 -4.99 -14.63
CA GLN A 102 11.58 -5.80 -13.86
C GLN A 102 11.06 -6.20 -12.47
N LEU A 103 9.93 -5.65 -12.02
CA LEU A 103 9.38 -6.01 -10.72
C LEU A 103 8.99 -7.50 -10.71
N PRO A 104 9.39 -8.26 -9.67
CA PRO A 104 8.95 -9.62 -9.53
C PRO A 104 7.43 -9.67 -9.42
N LEU A 105 6.84 -10.75 -9.92
CA LEU A 105 5.40 -10.97 -9.74
C LEU A 105 5.05 -10.98 -8.25
N PRO A 106 3.90 -10.39 -7.86
CA PRO A 106 3.45 -10.44 -6.48
C PRO A 106 3.37 -11.90 -6.00
N THR A 107 3.80 -12.15 -4.76
CA THR A 107 3.86 -13.52 -4.20
C THR A 107 2.53 -14.25 -4.30
N ILE A 108 1.40 -13.56 -4.18
CA ILE A 108 0.06 -14.16 -4.29
C ILE A 108 -0.23 -14.69 -5.70
N VAL A 109 0.27 -14.01 -6.74
CA VAL A 109 0.15 -14.43 -8.13
C VAL A 109 0.95 -15.71 -8.36
N ILE A 110 2.13 -15.81 -7.75
CA ILE A 110 2.98 -17.00 -7.81
C ILE A 110 2.33 -18.18 -7.06
N LYS A 111 1.72 -17.92 -5.90
CA LYS A 111 1.07 -18.96 -5.07
C LYS A 111 -0.21 -19.54 -5.68
N GLU A 112 -0.95 -18.74 -6.44
CA GLU A 112 -2.25 -19.14 -7.01
C GLU A 112 -2.27 -18.85 -8.54
N PRO A 113 -1.48 -19.58 -9.36
CA PRO A 113 -1.28 -19.26 -10.78
C PRO A 113 -2.55 -19.49 -11.64
N ASN A 114 -3.47 -20.33 -11.17
CA ASN A 114 -4.69 -20.68 -11.90
C ASN A 114 -5.78 -19.60 -11.85
N LEU A 115 -5.61 -18.55 -11.04
CA LEU A 115 -6.57 -17.46 -10.95
C LEU A 115 -6.33 -16.40 -12.04
N LYS A 116 -7.44 -15.83 -12.54
CA LYS A 116 -7.43 -14.72 -13.52
C LYS A 116 -7.10 -13.39 -12.84
N TRP A 117 -5.86 -13.23 -12.40
CA TRP A 117 -5.36 -12.07 -11.66
C TRP A 117 -5.60 -10.73 -12.37
N SER A 118 -5.48 -10.69 -13.70
CA SER A 118 -5.76 -9.47 -14.48
C SER A 118 -7.20 -8.97 -14.29
N GLY A 119 -8.17 -9.87 -14.18
CA GLY A 119 -9.57 -9.53 -13.91
C GLY A 119 -9.77 -9.00 -12.50
N ILE A 120 -9.13 -9.63 -11.51
CA ILE A 120 -9.18 -9.22 -10.10
C ILE A 120 -8.58 -7.82 -9.94
N TRP A 121 -7.35 -7.62 -10.46
CA TRP A 121 -6.65 -6.33 -10.40
C TRP A 121 -7.39 -5.22 -11.12
N ARG A 122 -8.01 -5.51 -12.27
CA ARG A 122 -8.86 -4.53 -12.97
C ARG A 122 -10.09 -4.14 -12.15
N ASN A 123 -10.70 -5.07 -11.43
CA ASN A 123 -11.87 -4.77 -10.61
C ASN A 123 -11.49 -3.95 -9.36
N ILE A 124 -10.39 -4.28 -8.68
CA ILE A 124 -9.96 -3.53 -7.48
C ILE A 124 -9.37 -2.16 -7.80
N ASN A 125 -8.77 -1.97 -8.98
CA ASN A 125 -8.20 -0.69 -9.42
C ASN A 125 -9.20 0.12 -10.25
N ASN A 126 -10.50 -0.12 -10.05
CA ASN A 126 -11.54 0.59 -10.76
C ASN A 126 -11.64 2.05 -10.26
N ASN A 127 -11.71 3.01 -11.19
CA ASN A 127 -11.76 4.44 -10.88
C ASN A 127 -13.02 4.90 -10.11
N THR A 128 -14.03 4.03 -9.95
CA THR A 128 -15.22 4.30 -9.13
C THR A 128 -15.03 3.98 -7.65
N LEU A 129 -13.95 3.27 -7.31
CA LEU A 129 -13.49 3.06 -5.94
C LEU A 129 -12.55 4.21 -5.57
N SER A 130 -12.71 4.74 -4.37
CA SER A 130 -11.78 5.69 -3.77
C SER A 130 -10.41 5.03 -3.55
N SER A 131 -9.39 5.84 -3.32
CA SER A 131 -8.05 5.35 -3.01
C SER A 131 -8.02 4.52 -1.71
N SER A 132 -8.86 4.88 -0.72
CA SER A 132 -9.01 4.11 0.52
C SER A 132 -9.62 2.74 0.22
N GLU A 133 -10.77 2.71 -0.47
CA GLU A 133 -11.47 1.46 -0.81
C GLU A 133 -10.58 0.50 -1.63
N SER A 134 -9.87 1.04 -2.64
CA SER A 134 -8.93 0.28 -3.46
C SER A 134 -7.79 -0.30 -2.61
N SER A 135 -7.29 0.48 -1.64
CA SER A 135 -6.20 0.04 -0.74
C SER A 135 -6.67 -1.05 0.21
N THR A 136 -7.88 -0.93 0.79
CA THR A 136 -8.50 -1.97 1.63
C THR A 136 -8.64 -3.28 0.85
N TYR A 137 -9.18 -3.22 -0.37
CA TYR A 137 -9.35 -4.42 -1.19
C TYR A 137 -8.00 -5.04 -1.59
N TYR A 138 -7.03 -4.21 -1.98
CA TYR A 138 -5.69 -4.68 -2.28
C TYR A 138 -5.07 -5.39 -1.08
N ALA A 139 -5.23 -4.86 0.13
CA ALA A 139 -4.76 -5.49 1.35
C ALA A 139 -5.46 -6.84 1.59
N LEU A 140 -6.78 -6.93 1.37
CA LEU A 140 -7.53 -8.18 1.46
C LEU A 140 -7.01 -9.24 0.48
N VAL A 141 -6.98 -8.91 -0.82
CA VAL A 141 -6.62 -9.86 -1.89
C VAL A 141 -5.16 -10.30 -1.77
N SER A 142 -4.29 -9.40 -1.33
CA SER A 142 -2.87 -9.72 -1.10
C SER A 142 -2.62 -10.44 0.23
N ASN A 143 -3.67 -10.83 0.96
CA ASN A 143 -3.61 -11.43 2.31
C ASN A 143 -2.80 -10.57 3.29
N LYS A 144 -2.81 -9.24 3.15
CA LYS A 144 -2.11 -8.28 4.04
C LYS A 144 -2.95 -7.86 5.25
N ILE A 145 -4.22 -8.23 5.31
CA ILE A 145 -5.04 -8.04 6.51
C ILE A 145 -4.48 -8.92 7.64
N PRO A 146 -4.23 -8.36 8.83
CA PRO A 146 -3.73 -9.12 9.96
C PRO A 146 -4.83 -10.01 10.56
N TYR A 147 -4.50 -11.28 10.79
CA TYR A 147 -5.31 -12.25 11.54
C TYR A 147 -4.37 -13.11 12.39
N LYS A 148 -4.84 -13.65 13.52
CA LYS A 148 -3.91 -14.18 14.54
C LYS A 148 -3.06 -15.36 14.09
N GLU A 149 -3.55 -16.25 13.24
CA GLU A 149 -2.73 -17.34 12.71
C GLU A 149 -1.45 -16.81 12.03
N LYS A 150 -1.60 -15.80 11.17
CA LYS A 150 -0.49 -15.16 10.47
C LYS A 150 0.39 -14.31 11.40
N LEU A 151 -0.21 -13.60 12.36
CA LEU A 151 0.56 -12.85 13.35
C LEU A 151 1.38 -13.78 14.25
N HIS A 152 0.86 -14.98 14.55
CA HIS A 152 1.56 -16.00 15.32
C HIS A 152 2.72 -16.60 14.52
N GLU A 153 2.52 -16.88 13.22
CA GLU A 153 3.60 -17.28 12.30
C GLU A 153 4.77 -16.27 12.32
N TRP A 154 4.45 -14.97 12.39
CA TRP A 154 5.42 -13.89 12.49
C TRP A 154 5.94 -13.61 13.91
N LYS A 155 5.55 -14.43 14.90
CA LYS A 155 5.95 -14.28 16.31
C LYS A 155 5.56 -12.93 16.93
N ILE A 156 4.49 -12.30 16.43
CA ILE A 156 3.94 -11.04 16.96
C ILE A 156 2.96 -11.32 18.12
N VAL A 157 2.23 -12.44 18.05
CA VAL A 157 1.29 -12.86 19.11
C VAL A 157 1.65 -14.27 19.60
N ASN A 158 1.34 -14.55 20.86
CA ASN A 158 1.69 -15.81 21.53
C ASN A 158 0.74 -16.98 21.19
N ASN A 159 -0.44 -16.70 20.63
CA ASN A 159 -1.37 -17.75 20.23
C ASN A 159 -2.12 -17.36 18.94
N PRO A 160 -2.46 -18.34 18.09
CA PRO A 160 -3.21 -18.10 16.84
C PRO A 160 -4.73 -18.11 17.06
N ARG A 161 -5.21 -18.21 18.31
CA ARG A 161 -6.63 -18.45 18.63
C ARG A 161 -7.39 -17.14 18.77
N CYS A 162 -8.58 -17.06 18.18
CA CYS A 162 -9.47 -15.94 18.34
C CYS A 162 -9.79 -15.72 19.83
N ASP A 163 -9.68 -14.48 20.31
CA ASP A 163 -9.97 -14.14 21.71
C ASP A 163 -11.43 -14.38 22.11
N LEU A 164 -12.31 -14.48 21.12
CA LEU A 164 -13.76 -14.48 21.33
C LEU A 164 -14.35 -15.88 21.37
N CYS A 165 -13.89 -16.78 20.50
CA CYS A 165 -14.45 -18.13 20.36
C CYS A 165 -13.42 -19.24 20.60
N GLY A 166 -12.13 -18.90 20.78
CA GLY A 166 -11.06 -19.87 21.04
C GLY A 166 -10.61 -20.71 19.83
N LYS A 167 -11.29 -20.65 18.68
CA LYS A 167 -10.86 -21.33 17.44
C LYS A 167 -9.65 -20.64 16.83
N ILE A 168 -8.90 -21.33 15.97
CA ILE A 168 -7.79 -20.70 15.20
C ILE A 168 -8.36 -19.60 14.32
N GLU A 169 -7.84 -18.38 14.47
CA GLU A 169 -8.30 -17.23 13.69
C GLU A 169 -7.55 -17.16 12.36
N THR A 170 -8.14 -17.80 11.35
CA THR A 170 -7.79 -17.63 9.93
C THR A 170 -8.42 -16.35 9.37
N LEU A 171 -8.06 -15.97 8.13
CA LEU A 171 -8.72 -14.86 7.44
C LEU A 171 -10.23 -15.09 7.28
N ARG A 172 -10.64 -16.31 6.92
CA ARG A 172 -12.06 -16.69 6.77
C ARG A 172 -12.80 -16.65 8.11
N HIS A 173 -12.14 -17.11 9.17
CA HIS A 173 -12.67 -17.01 10.52
C HIS A 173 -12.92 -15.55 10.91
N LYS A 174 -11.92 -14.69 10.69
CA LYS A 174 -12.01 -13.27 11.00
C LYS A 174 -13.14 -12.55 10.24
N ILE A 175 -13.40 -12.94 9.00
CA ILE A 175 -14.33 -12.25 8.10
C ILE A 175 -15.74 -12.86 8.10
N LYS A 176 -15.91 -14.14 8.46
CA LYS A 176 -17.21 -14.81 8.35
C LYS A 176 -17.49 -15.84 9.44
N GLU A 177 -16.53 -16.74 9.72
CA GLU A 177 -16.85 -17.98 10.47
C GLU A 177 -16.81 -17.80 11.99
N CYS A 178 -16.31 -16.67 12.49
CA CYS A 178 -16.39 -16.33 13.91
C CYS A 178 -17.84 -16.10 14.32
N HIS A 179 -18.29 -16.73 15.41
CA HIS A 179 -19.66 -16.59 15.93
C HIS A 179 -20.09 -15.12 16.14
N ARG A 180 -19.16 -14.22 16.46
CA ARG A 180 -19.44 -12.78 16.60
C ARG A 180 -19.64 -12.08 15.26
N ILE A 181 -18.94 -12.53 14.22
CA ILE A 181 -18.87 -11.87 12.91
C ILE A 181 -19.93 -12.42 11.95
N GLU A 182 -20.28 -13.70 12.10
CA GLU A 182 -21.27 -14.39 11.27
C GLU A 182 -22.60 -13.63 11.16
N PRO A 183 -23.21 -13.07 12.23
CA PRO A 183 -24.42 -12.27 12.11
C PRO A 183 -24.23 -11.02 11.24
N LEU A 184 -23.10 -10.32 11.37
CA LEU A 184 -22.78 -9.14 10.56
C LEU A 184 -22.61 -9.51 9.09
N TYR A 185 -21.97 -10.66 8.81
CA TYR A 185 -21.85 -11.18 7.45
C TYR A 185 -23.23 -11.47 6.83
N ILE A 186 -24.12 -12.13 7.58
CA ILE A 186 -25.49 -12.42 7.14
C ILE A 186 -26.26 -11.13 6.85
N MET A 187 -26.15 -10.13 7.73
CA MET A 187 -26.78 -8.83 7.53
C MET A 187 -26.22 -8.10 6.31
N MET A 188 -24.90 -8.12 6.08
CA MET A 188 -24.27 -7.56 4.89
C MET A 188 -24.85 -8.21 3.62
N MET A 189 -24.95 -9.55 3.57
CA MET A 189 -25.54 -10.26 2.43
C MET A 189 -27.01 -9.87 2.22
N LYS A 190 -27.78 -9.69 3.30
CA LYS A 190 -29.17 -9.20 3.23
C LYS A 190 -29.24 -7.80 2.62
N ILE A 191 -28.37 -6.88 3.04
CA ILE A 191 -28.30 -5.52 2.49
C ILE A 191 -27.94 -5.55 1.01
N MET A 192 -26.99 -6.40 0.58
CA MET A 192 -26.67 -6.58 -0.84
C MET A 192 -27.90 -7.01 -1.65
N ASN A 193 -28.65 -7.99 -1.13
CA ASN A 193 -29.85 -8.51 -1.79
C ASN A 193 -30.95 -7.44 -1.90
N GLU A 194 -31.23 -6.70 -0.82
CA GLU A 194 -32.23 -5.64 -0.78
C GLU A 194 -31.91 -4.48 -1.74
N ASN A 195 -30.62 -4.20 -1.96
CA ASN A 195 -30.17 -3.20 -2.94
C ASN A 195 -30.07 -3.75 -4.38
N ASN A 196 -30.61 -4.95 -4.65
CA ASN A 196 -30.57 -5.61 -5.96
C ASN A 196 -29.13 -5.78 -6.51
N LEU A 197 -28.16 -5.95 -5.62
CA LEU A 197 -26.76 -6.18 -5.96
C LEU A 197 -26.49 -7.67 -6.19
N HIS A 198 -25.28 -8.00 -6.63
CA HIS A 198 -24.87 -9.39 -6.75
C HIS A 198 -24.54 -9.94 -5.35
N CYS A 199 -24.96 -11.17 -5.06
CA CYS A 199 -24.72 -11.84 -3.78
C CYS A 199 -23.73 -13.01 -3.98
N PRO A 200 -22.42 -12.71 -4.10
CA PRO A 200 -21.39 -13.71 -4.36
C PRO A 200 -21.11 -14.62 -3.15
N SER A 201 -20.43 -15.73 -3.43
CA SER A 201 -19.79 -16.54 -2.39
C SER A 201 -18.65 -15.77 -1.69
N LEU A 202 -18.22 -16.23 -0.50
CA LEU A 202 -17.08 -15.62 0.19
C LEU A 202 -15.81 -15.69 -0.67
N ASP A 203 -15.59 -16.78 -1.41
CA ASP A 203 -14.41 -16.92 -2.27
C ASP A 203 -14.39 -15.88 -3.40
N GLU A 204 -15.54 -15.62 -4.01
CA GLU A 204 -15.70 -14.55 -5.01
C GLU A 204 -15.53 -13.15 -4.40
N LEU A 205 -15.87 -12.96 -3.13
CA LEU A 205 -15.59 -11.71 -2.41
C LEU A 205 -14.09 -11.56 -2.06
N LEU A 206 -13.43 -12.64 -1.66
CA LEU A 206 -11.99 -12.62 -1.38
C LEU A 206 -11.15 -12.50 -2.66
N ARG A 207 -11.71 -12.89 -3.82
CA ARG A 207 -11.07 -12.90 -5.14
C ARG A 207 -12.07 -12.43 -6.22
N PRO A 208 -12.35 -11.11 -6.33
CA PRO A 208 -13.44 -10.59 -7.16
C PRO A 208 -13.12 -10.65 -8.65
N THR A 209 -13.30 -11.81 -9.28
CA THR A 209 -13.41 -11.89 -10.74
C THR A 209 -14.75 -11.32 -11.21
N LEU A 210 -15.84 -11.67 -10.48
CA LEU A 210 -17.22 -11.22 -10.69
C LEU A 210 -17.59 -11.24 -12.19
N GLN A 211 -17.24 -12.36 -12.83
CA GLN A 211 -17.42 -12.59 -14.25
C GLN A 211 -18.93 -12.68 -14.55
N GLY A 212 -19.39 -12.05 -15.63
CA GLY A 212 -20.82 -12.01 -15.98
C GLY A 212 -21.67 -11.04 -15.15
N VAL A 213 -21.15 -10.48 -14.05
CA VAL A 213 -21.88 -9.50 -13.23
C VAL A 213 -21.87 -8.12 -13.90
N ASN A 214 -23.05 -7.49 -14.00
CA ASN A 214 -23.20 -6.11 -14.49
C ASN A 214 -22.28 -5.14 -13.74
N LYS A 215 -21.67 -4.18 -14.45
CA LYS A 215 -20.68 -3.23 -13.90
C LYS A 215 -21.20 -2.49 -12.66
N LEU A 216 -22.43 -1.99 -12.66
CA LEU A 216 -23.00 -1.24 -11.53
C LEU A 216 -23.21 -2.15 -10.31
N LYS A 217 -23.81 -3.34 -10.54
CA LYS A 217 -24.00 -4.33 -9.47
C LYS A 217 -22.66 -4.78 -8.88
N ARG A 218 -21.64 -4.98 -9.72
CA ARG A 218 -20.29 -5.35 -9.31
C ARG A 218 -19.67 -4.30 -8.39
N ILE A 219 -19.70 -3.03 -8.80
CA ILE A 219 -19.13 -1.93 -8.00
C ILE A 219 -19.87 -1.81 -6.67
N GLY A 220 -21.21 -1.84 -6.68
CA GLY A 220 -22.00 -1.77 -5.45
C GLY A 220 -21.70 -2.93 -4.49
N THR A 221 -21.62 -4.16 -5.01
CA THR A 221 -21.24 -5.36 -4.23
C THR A 221 -19.86 -5.19 -3.60
N MET A 222 -18.89 -4.73 -4.38
CA MET A 222 -17.52 -4.52 -3.88
C MET A 222 -17.48 -3.43 -2.80
N LYS A 223 -18.20 -2.31 -2.98
CA LYS A 223 -18.22 -1.21 -1.98
C LYS A 223 -18.82 -1.65 -0.65
N ILE A 224 -19.95 -2.34 -0.67
CA ILE A 224 -20.57 -2.88 0.55
C ILE A 224 -19.60 -3.84 1.25
N PHE A 225 -18.95 -4.73 0.49
CA PHE A 225 -18.00 -5.67 1.07
C PHE A 225 -16.76 -4.97 1.65
N ILE A 226 -16.23 -3.94 0.98
CA ILE A 226 -15.09 -3.16 1.51
C ILE A 226 -15.45 -2.51 2.84
N ARG A 227 -16.59 -1.82 2.92
CA ARG A 227 -17.05 -1.17 4.15
C ARG A 227 -17.28 -2.19 5.27
N TYR A 228 -17.77 -3.38 4.92
CA TYR A 228 -17.86 -4.50 5.85
C TYR A 228 -16.48 -4.95 6.38
N ILE A 229 -15.48 -5.08 5.51
CA ILE A 229 -14.11 -5.40 5.91
C ILE A 229 -13.54 -4.32 6.82
N GLU A 230 -13.75 -3.04 6.51
CA GLU A 230 -13.32 -1.92 7.34
C GLU A 230 -13.97 -1.97 8.73
N LEU A 231 -15.26 -2.29 8.80
CA LEU A 231 -15.98 -2.49 10.08
C LEU A 231 -15.42 -3.68 10.88
N VAL A 232 -15.19 -4.83 10.25
CA VAL A 232 -14.70 -6.05 10.93
C VAL A 232 -13.24 -5.90 11.39
N THR A 233 -12.45 -5.14 10.64
CA THR A 233 -11.03 -4.92 10.95
C THR A 233 -10.79 -3.77 11.92
N SER A 234 -11.73 -2.83 12.02
CA SER A 234 -11.73 -1.81 13.06
C SER A 234 -12.22 -2.39 14.39
N GLN A 235 -11.74 -1.84 15.51
CA GLN A 235 -12.14 -2.28 16.85
C GLN A 235 -13.61 -1.95 17.20
N SER A 236 -14.36 -1.37 16.25
CA SER A 236 -15.73 -0.86 16.42
C SER A 236 -16.83 -1.89 16.13
N ALA A 237 -16.51 -3.10 15.65
CA ALA A 237 -17.52 -4.14 15.45
C ALA A 237 -18.14 -4.60 16.79
N SER A 238 -19.20 -3.94 17.25
CA SER A 238 -19.90 -4.29 18.49
C SER A 238 -20.91 -5.44 18.26
N LEU A 239 -21.14 -6.25 19.30
CA LEU A 239 -22.07 -7.39 19.29
C LEU A 239 -23.55 -7.01 19.08
N HIS A 240 -23.89 -5.71 19.08
CA HIS A 240 -25.27 -5.24 19.13
C HIS A 240 -25.63 -4.27 17.99
N MET A 241 -24.87 -4.26 16.89
CA MET A 241 -25.26 -3.44 15.73
C MET A 241 -26.58 -3.95 15.14
N SER A 242 -27.59 -3.07 15.12
CA SER A 242 -28.85 -3.35 14.42
C SER A 242 -28.63 -3.31 12.91
N LEU A 243 -29.57 -3.89 12.15
CA LEU A 243 -29.54 -3.85 10.68
C LEU A 243 -29.52 -2.40 10.17
N ASP A 244 -30.25 -1.49 10.82
CA ASP A 244 -30.29 -0.08 10.42
C ASP A 244 -28.97 0.65 10.73
N THR A 245 -28.34 0.36 11.87
CA THR A 245 -27.00 0.87 12.17
C THR A 245 -25.97 0.36 11.16
N LEU A 246 -26.06 -0.92 10.78
CA LEU A 246 -25.17 -1.49 9.77
C LEU A 246 -25.42 -0.87 8.39
N ARG A 247 -26.68 -0.63 8.00
CA ARG A 247 -27.03 0.05 6.75
C ARG A 247 -26.39 1.43 6.65
N LEU A 248 -26.44 2.24 7.71
CA LEU A 248 -25.81 3.55 7.75
C LEU A 248 -24.29 3.51 7.54
N HIS A 249 -23.65 2.39 7.88
CA HIS A 249 -22.22 2.21 7.63
C HIS A 249 -21.95 1.71 6.21
N LEU A 250 -22.79 0.81 5.68
CA LEU A 250 -22.51 0.08 4.44
C LEU A 250 -23.04 0.74 3.15
N VAL A 251 -24.10 1.56 3.23
CA VAL A 251 -24.72 2.26 2.09
C VAL A 251 -24.36 3.74 2.16
#